data_AF-A0ABD2LJH0-F1
#
_entry.id   AF-A0ABD2LJH0-F1
#
_cell.length_a   1.000
_cell.length_b   1.000
_cell.length_c   1.000
_cell.angle_alpha   90.00
_cell.angle_beta   90.00
_cell.angle_gamma   90.00
#
_symmetry.space_group_name_H-M   'P 1'
#
loop_
_entity.id
_entity.type
_entity.pdbx_description
1 polymer ?
#
loop_
_entity_poly.entity_id
_entity_poly.type
_entity_poly.pdbx_seq_one_letter_code
_entity_poly.pdbx_strand_id
1 'polypeptide(L)'
;MTRPMCAKHQNMTQSDQLNYGKMRMLSTQKCREMSNKQKNSIEWSAGDDDAIESIESLLNEFETYGLDDNICVVPEPSIGEPGDSGSPLMLKIGTNNWIQLGVATKTSCNDKDPTSTEGLYAQYTPIDCAWIANGTNGEVKCIGW
;
A
#
# COMPACT_ATOMS: atom_id res chain seq x y z
N MET A 1 22.53 0.27 -10.09
CA MET A 1 21.75 0.15 -8.85
C MET A 1 20.82 1.34 -8.82
N THR A 2 19.52 1.13 -9.04
CA THR A 2 18.49 2.19 -9.02
C THR A 2 18.39 2.73 -7.59
N ARG A 3 18.45 4.05 -7.42
CA ARG A 3 18.24 4.68 -6.11
C ARG A 3 16.73 4.83 -5.88
N PRO A 4 16.22 4.59 -4.66
CA PRO A 4 14.84 4.92 -4.32
C PRO A 4 14.63 6.43 -4.44
N MET A 5 13.50 6.84 -5.00
CA MET A 5 13.16 8.24 -5.28
C MET A 5 11.65 8.42 -5.17
N CYS A 6 11.22 9.62 -4.77
CA CYS A 6 9.81 9.99 -4.74
C CYS A 6 9.44 10.90 -5.93
N ALA A 7 8.21 10.84 -6.46
CA ALA A 7 7.85 11.46 -7.75
C ALA A 7 7.77 13.00 -7.70
N LYS A 8 7.66 13.61 -6.51
CA LYS A 8 7.58 15.08 -6.36
C LYS A 8 8.87 15.84 -6.68
N HIS A 9 9.95 15.17 -7.07
CA HIS A 9 11.08 15.82 -7.72
C HIS A 9 10.69 16.22 -9.16
N GLN A 10 9.99 17.36 -9.29
CA GLN A 10 9.26 17.88 -10.47
C GLN A 10 10.01 18.00 -11.83
N ASN A 11 11.23 17.51 -11.96
CA ASN A 11 12.01 17.56 -13.20
C ASN A 11 12.58 16.20 -13.64
N MET A 12 12.02 15.08 -13.15
CA MET A 12 12.53 13.76 -13.49
C MET A 12 11.53 12.99 -14.36
N THR A 13 12.04 12.42 -15.46
CA THR A 13 11.34 11.43 -16.28
C THR A 13 10.91 10.26 -15.42
N GLN A 14 9.63 9.86 -15.53
CA GLN A 14 9.14 8.59 -15.00
C GLN A 14 10.10 7.46 -15.41
N SER A 15 10.29 6.47 -14.53
CA SER A 15 11.17 5.35 -14.84
C SER A 15 10.56 4.49 -15.94
N ASP A 16 11.29 4.29 -17.04
CA ASP A 16 10.91 3.32 -18.08
C ASP A 16 11.25 1.87 -17.69
N GLN A 17 11.75 1.66 -16.47
CA GLN A 17 12.11 0.34 -15.95
C GLN A 17 11.19 -0.07 -14.81
N LEU A 18 10.83 -1.37 -14.79
CA LEU A 18 10.09 -1.94 -13.68
C LEU A 18 10.94 -1.91 -12.39
N ASN A 19 10.41 -1.28 -11.35
CA ASN A 19 11.03 -1.21 -10.04
C ASN A 19 10.37 -2.21 -9.08
N TYR A 20 11.15 -2.73 -8.13
CA TYR A 20 10.67 -3.60 -7.07
C TYR A 20 11.47 -3.36 -5.80
N GLY A 21 10.85 -3.63 -4.65
CA GLY A 21 11.47 -3.50 -3.34
C GLY A 21 11.09 -4.64 -2.41
N LYS A 22 11.85 -4.79 -1.34
CA LYS A 22 11.48 -5.68 -0.25
C LYS A 22 10.56 -4.94 0.69
N MET A 23 9.68 -5.68 1.35
CA MET A 23 8.70 -5.14 2.27
C MET A 23 8.67 -6.01 3.51
N ARG A 24 8.51 -5.37 4.66
CA ARG A 24 8.36 -6.06 5.95
C ARG A 24 6.91 -6.00 6.38
N MET A 25 6.32 -7.18 6.58
CA MET A 25 4.96 -7.33 7.09
C MET A 25 4.83 -6.72 8.48
N LEU A 26 3.71 -6.07 8.73
CA LEU A 26 3.33 -5.55 10.04
C LEU A 26 2.23 -6.41 10.66
N SER A 27 2.20 -6.46 11.98
CA SER A 27 1.04 -7.02 12.67
C SER A 27 -0.17 -6.11 12.48
N THR A 28 -1.37 -6.70 12.52
CA THR A 28 -2.64 -5.96 12.46
C THR A 28 -2.70 -4.84 13.50
N GLN A 29 -2.25 -5.11 14.73
CA GLN A 29 -2.17 -4.09 15.78
C GLN A 29 -1.27 -2.92 15.36
N LYS A 30 -0.08 -3.22 14.81
CA LYS A 30 0.85 -2.17 14.42
C LYS A 30 0.32 -1.35 13.25
N CYS A 31 -0.39 -1.97 12.32
CA CYS A 31 -1.05 -1.25 11.25
C CYS A 31 -2.08 -0.26 11.78
N ARG A 32 -2.97 -0.72 12.68
CA ARG A 32 -3.99 0.14 13.30
C ARG A 32 -3.36 1.33 14.02
N GLU A 33 -2.29 1.11 14.79
CA GLU A 33 -1.56 2.20 15.47
C GLU A 33 -1.07 3.28 14.50
N MET A 34 -0.51 2.88 13.36
CA MET A 34 0.06 3.83 12.39
C MET A 34 -1.03 4.54 11.57
N SER A 35 -2.08 3.80 11.20
CA SER A 35 -3.22 4.37 10.49
C SER A 35 -3.92 5.46 11.33
N ASN A 36 -4.13 5.19 12.63
CA ASN A 36 -4.70 6.16 13.56
C ASN A 36 -3.81 7.39 13.78
N LYS A 37 -2.49 7.20 13.86
CA LYS A 37 -1.53 8.32 13.97
C LYS A 37 -1.61 9.25 12.77
N GLN A 38 -1.73 8.69 11.57
CA GLN A 38 -1.88 9.48 10.36
C GLN A 38 -3.21 10.25 10.34
N LYS A 39 -4.31 9.61 10.75
CA LYS A 39 -5.63 10.27 10.86
C LYS A 39 -5.58 11.50 11.77
N ASN A 40 -5.05 11.35 12.99
CA ASN A 40 -4.99 12.44 13.97
C ASN A 40 -4.10 13.61 13.49
N SER A 41 -3.08 13.35 12.66
CA SER A 41 -2.25 14.42 12.08
C SER A 41 -2.98 15.24 11.01
N ILE A 42 -3.94 14.63 10.30
CA ILE A 42 -4.75 15.30 9.28
C ILE A 42 -5.86 16.13 9.95
N GLU A 43 -6.52 15.59 10.98
CA GLU A 43 -7.58 16.29 11.73
C GLU A 43 -7.10 17.59 12.39
N TRP A 44 -5.83 17.69 12.81
CA TRP A 44 -5.26 18.94 13.33
C TRP A 44 -4.97 20.02 12.29
N SER A 45 -4.99 19.67 11.00
CA SER A 45 -4.67 20.58 9.89
C SER A 45 -5.90 21.15 9.18
N ALA A 46 -7.11 20.67 9.53
CA ALA A 46 -8.36 21.04 8.88
C ALA A 46 -9.12 22.11 9.68
N GLY A 47 -8.90 23.38 9.31
CA GLY A 47 -9.60 24.55 9.83
C GLY A 47 -10.42 25.31 8.78
N ASP A 48 -10.76 24.69 7.65
CA ASP A 48 -11.53 25.28 6.54
C ASP A 48 -12.66 24.32 6.10
N ASP A 49 -13.85 24.87 5.85
CA ASP A 49 -15.11 24.14 5.62
C ASP A 49 -15.09 23.21 4.37
N ASP A 50 -14.14 23.39 3.44
CA ASP A 50 -13.88 22.49 2.30
C ASP A 50 -13.27 21.13 2.72
N ALA A 51 -12.79 21.02 3.96
CA ALA A 51 -12.24 19.78 4.50
C ALA A 51 -13.31 18.74 4.85
N ILE A 52 -14.57 19.14 5.04
CA ILE A 52 -15.64 18.24 5.52
C ILE A 52 -16.05 17.24 4.42
N GLU A 53 -16.17 17.69 3.17
CA GLU A 53 -16.42 16.81 2.01
C GLU A 53 -15.26 15.82 1.77
N SER A 54 -14.02 16.28 2.01
CA SER A 54 -12.83 15.43 1.95
C SER A 54 -12.78 14.41 3.10
N ILE A 55 -13.26 14.77 4.29
CA ILE A 55 -13.32 13.88 5.46
C ILE A 55 -14.38 12.79 5.25
N GLU A 56 -15.57 13.11 4.73
CA GLU A 56 -16.58 12.09 4.42
C GLU A 56 -16.13 11.17 3.28
N SER A 57 -15.48 11.70 2.24
CA SER A 57 -14.87 10.89 1.18
C SER A 57 -13.75 9.99 1.73
N LEU A 58 -12.89 10.51 2.62
CA LEU A 58 -11.85 9.72 3.29
C LEU A 58 -12.49 8.65 4.17
N LEU A 59 -13.48 8.98 5.01
CA LEU A 59 -14.16 8.01 5.88
C LEU A 59 -14.87 6.92 5.06
N ASN A 60 -15.49 7.27 3.93
CA ASN A 60 -16.05 6.28 2.99
C ASN A 60 -14.96 5.44 2.33
N GLU A 61 -13.81 5.99 1.95
CA GLU A 61 -12.67 5.21 1.44
C GLU A 61 -12.15 4.25 2.54
N PHE A 62 -12.11 4.70 3.79
CA PHE A 62 -11.71 3.92 4.96
C PHE A 62 -12.70 2.81 5.33
N GLU A 63 -14.02 3.03 5.17
CA GLU A 63 -15.05 1.99 5.35
C GLU A 63 -15.13 1.04 4.15
N THR A 64 -15.00 1.55 2.91
CA THR A 64 -15.05 0.76 1.67
C THR A 64 -13.84 -0.18 1.55
N TYR A 65 -12.68 0.21 2.09
CA TYR A 65 -11.47 -0.62 2.12
C TYR A 65 -11.20 -1.29 3.46
N GLY A 66 -12.19 -1.37 4.36
CA GLY A 66 -12.17 -2.19 5.58
C GLY A 66 -10.78 -2.37 6.19
N LEU A 67 -10.26 -1.37 6.90
CA LEU A 67 -8.95 -1.42 7.56
C LEU A 67 -8.70 -2.68 8.41
N ASP A 68 -9.75 -3.39 8.80
CA ASP A 68 -9.66 -4.62 9.57
C ASP A 68 -9.03 -5.78 8.80
N ASP A 69 -9.07 -5.76 7.46
CA ASP A 69 -8.58 -6.86 6.62
C ASP A 69 -7.37 -6.50 5.76
N ASN A 70 -6.94 -5.24 5.68
CA ASN A 70 -5.80 -4.88 4.84
C ASN A 70 -4.46 -5.43 5.37
N ILE A 71 -3.62 -5.90 4.44
CA ILE A 71 -2.24 -6.26 4.71
C ILE A 71 -1.42 -4.97 4.76
N CYS A 72 -0.71 -4.76 5.86
CA CYS A 72 0.13 -3.59 6.03
C CYS A 72 1.60 -3.97 6.04
N VAL A 73 2.40 -3.17 5.35
CA VAL A 73 3.83 -3.42 5.19
C VAL A 73 4.62 -2.12 5.32
N VAL A 74 5.88 -2.25 5.69
CA VAL A 74 6.87 -1.16 5.58
C VAL A 74 7.72 -1.41 4.34
N PRO A 75 7.73 -0.50 3.36
CA PRO A 75 8.60 -0.63 2.20
C PRO A 75 10.06 -0.36 2.59
N GLU A 76 10.98 -1.20 2.14
CA GLU A 76 12.43 -1.13 2.41
C GLU A 76 13.20 -1.25 1.08
N PRO A 77 13.55 -0.15 0.40
CA PRO A 77 13.40 1.28 0.76
C PRO A 77 12.00 1.86 0.48
N SER A 78 11.79 3.15 0.83
CA SER A 78 10.56 3.88 0.56
C SER A 78 10.37 4.11 -0.95
N ILE A 79 9.52 3.28 -1.57
CA ILE A 79 9.34 3.26 -3.04
C ILE A 79 7.89 3.43 -3.48
N GLY A 80 6.98 3.67 -2.54
CA GLY A 80 5.55 3.67 -2.82
C GLY A 80 5.05 5.01 -3.37
N GLU A 81 4.69 5.07 -4.64
CA GLU A 81 4.37 6.29 -5.38
C GLU A 81 3.01 6.23 -6.10
N PRO A 82 2.43 7.38 -6.51
CA PRO A 82 1.34 7.40 -7.48
C PRO A 82 1.75 6.67 -8.77
N GLY A 83 0.93 5.71 -9.19
CA GLY A 83 1.24 4.78 -10.28
C GLY A 83 1.51 3.35 -9.81
N ASP A 84 1.85 3.15 -8.54
CA ASP A 84 1.99 1.80 -7.95
C ASP A 84 0.64 1.18 -7.55
N SER A 85 -0.46 1.94 -7.62
CA SER A 85 -1.81 1.44 -7.37
C SER A 85 -2.09 0.22 -8.26
N GLY A 86 -2.59 -0.87 -7.66
CA GLY A 86 -2.79 -2.12 -8.38
C GLY A 86 -1.57 -3.05 -8.43
N SER A 87 -0.39 -2.61 -7.97
CA SER A 87 0.81 -3.46 -7.95
C SER A 87 0.66 -4.66 -6.98
N PRO A 88 1.26 -5.82 -7.30
CA PRO A 88 1.11 -7.01 -6.49
C PRO A 88 2.06 -7.02 -5.29
N LEU A 89 1.56 -7.42 -4.11
CA LEU A 89 2.41 -7.84 -2.99
C LEU A 89 2.74 -9.32 -3.13
N MET A 90 4.01 -9.62 -3.41
CA MET A 90 4.46 -11.00 -3.65
C MET A 90 5.20 -11.57 -2.43
N LEU A 91 4.88 -12.82 -2.06
CA LEU A 91 5.60 -13.60 -1.06
C LEU A 91 6.28 -14.80 -1.71
N LYS A 92 7.58 -14.97 -1.43
CA LYS A 92 8.32 -16.15 -1.86
C LYS A 92 8.06 -17.32 -0.91
N ILE A 93 7.63 -18.46 -1.45
CA ILE A 93 7.46 -19.71 -0.71
C ILE A 93 8.46 -20.75 -1.25
N GLY A 94 9.34 -21.22 -0.38
CA GLY A 94 10.43 -22.13 -0.76
C GLY A 94 11.42 -21.48 -1.74
N THR A 95 12.00 -22.29 -2.63
CA THR A 95 13.12 -21.84 -3.48
C THR A 95 12.67 -21.08 -4.72
N ASN A 96 11.55 -21.47 -5.36
CA ASN A 96 11.17 -21.01 -6.70
C ASN A 96 9.71 -20.57 -6.84
N ASN A 97 8.90 -20.65 -5.79
CA ASN A 97 7.48 -20.29 -5.88
C ASN A 97 7.23 -18.91 -5.29
N TRP A 98 6.34 -18.18 -5.93
CA TRP A 98 5.85 -16.89 -5.46
C TRP A 98 4.32 -16.93 -5.45
N ILE A 99 3.74 -16.36 -4.41
CA ILE A 99 2.30 -16.15 -4.32
C ILE A 99 2.01 -14.67 -4.18
N GLN A 100 0.90 -14.22 -4.75
CA GLN A 100 0.40 -12.87 -4.54
C GLN A 100 -0.47 -12.86 -3.29
N LEU A 101 -0.12 -12.01 -2.32
CA LEU A 101 -0.85 -11.85 -1.07
C LEU A 101 -1.91 -10.74 -1.14
N GLY A 102 -1.65 -9.70 -1.94
CA GLY A 102 -2.56 -8.58 -2.04
C GLY A 102 -2.24 -7.64 -3.20
N VAL A 103 -3.05 -6.60 -3.31
CA VAL A 103 -2.99 -5.57 -4.34
C VAL A 103 -2.85 -4.20 -3.67
N ALA A 104 -1.88 -3.40 -4.11
CA ALA A 104 -1.58 -2.10 -3.51
C ALA A 104 -2.79 -1.17 -3.63
N THR A 105 -3.27 -0.68 -2.49
CA THR A 105 -4.34 0.33 -2.41
C THR A 105 -3.79 1.68 -1.97
N LYS A 106 -2.92 1.67 -0.95
CA LYS A 106 -2.29 2.87 -0.42
C LYS A 106 -0.79 2.66 -0.31
N THR A 107 -0.04 3.58 -0.86
CA THR A 107 1.42 3.61 -0.76
C THR A 107 1.87 4.98 -0.27
N SER A 108 3.09 5.07 0.24
CA SER A 108 3.66 6.33 0.72
C SER A 108 5.15 6.37 0.47
N CYS A 109 5.63 7.53 0.02
CA CYS A 109 7.04 7.84 -0.07
C CYS A 109 7.41 8.99 0.86
N ASN A 110 8.61 8.94 1.44
CA ASN A 110 9.16 10.07 2.19
C ASN A 110 10.01 10.95 1.26
N ASP A 111 9.42 12.02 0.75
CA ASP A 111 10.07 12.96 -0.19
C ASP A 111 11.38 13.56 0.35
N LYS A 112 11.54 13.68 1.67
CA LYS A 112 12.74 14.28 2.29
C LYS A 112 13.89 13.29 2.41
N ASP A 113 13.57 12.01 2.54
CA ASP A 113 14.54 10.91 2.61
C ASP A 113 13.90 9.62 2.07
N PRO A 114 14.02 9.36 0.75
CA PRO A 114 13.48 8.16 0.11
C PRO A 114 14.14 6.85 0.60
N THR A 115 15.22 6.94 1.38
CA THR A 115 15.84 5.77 2.01
C THR A 115 15.27 5.48 3.39
N SER A 116 14.63 6.47 4.01
CA SER A 116 13.99 6.31 5.31
C SER A 116 12.64 5.60 5.18
N THR A 117 12.43 4.66 6.09
CA THR A 117 11.19 3.88 6.21
C THR A 117 10.44 4.24 7.51
N GLU A 118 10.95 5.23 8.25
CA GLU A 118 10.40 5.65 9.53
C GLU A 118 9.02 6.31 9.34
N GLY A 119 8.02 5.80 10.05
CA GLY A 119 6.64 6.30 9.98
C GLY A 119 5.90 5.99 8.68
N LEU A 120 6.52 5.28 7.73
CA LEU A 120 5.91 4.91 6.47
C LEU A 120 5.26 3.54 6.53
N TYR A 121 4.16 3.41 5.79
CA TYR A 121 3.51 2.13 5.55
C TYR A 121 2.73 2.15 4.26
N ALA A 122 2.62 0.97 3.65
CA ALA A 122 1.72 0.71 2.55
C ALA A 122 0.63 -0.27 3.00
N GLN A 123 -0.53 -0.18 2.34
CA GLN A 123 -1.68 -1.06 2.53
C GLN A 123 -1.99 -1.79 1.23
N TYR A 124 -2.34 -3.06 1.39
CA TYR A 124 -2.70 -3.97 0.33
C TYR A 124 -4.01 -4.64 0.67
N THR A 125 -4.96 -4.64 -0.27
CA THR A 125 -6.17 -5.44 -0.14
C THR A 125 -5.81 -6.91 -0.34
N PRO A 126 -6.20 -7.82 0.57
CA PRO A 126 -5.97 -9.25 0.40
C PRO A 126 -6.60 -9.81 -0.87
N ILE A 127 -6.04 -10.90 -1.38
CA ILE A 127 -6.63 -11.61 -2.50
C ILE A 127 -7.86 -12.42 -2.04
N ASP A 128 -9.05 -12.04 -2.52
CA ASP A 128 -10.27 -12.84 -2.38
C ASP A 128 -10.28 -13.98 -3.42
N CYS A 129 -9.81 -15.13 -2.97
CA CYS A 129 -9.71 -16.32 -3.80
C CYS A 129 -11.07 -16.91 -4.22
N ALA A 130 -12.10 -16.77 -3.39
CA ALA A 130 -13.43 -17.28 -3.73
C ALA A 130 -14.03 -16.44 -4.86
N TRP A 131 -13.90 -15.12 -4.75
CA TRP A 131 -14.33 -14.19 -5.79
C TRP A 131 -13.55 -14.39 -7.10
N ILE A 132 -12.22 -14.53 -7.05
CA ILE A 132 -11.40 -14.79 -8.25
C ILE A 132 -11.75 -16.13 -8.89
N ALA A 133 -11.89 -17.20 -8.10
CA ALA A 133 -12.23 -18.52 -8.64
C ALA A 133 -13.60 -18.48 -9.33
N ASN A 134 -14.58 -17.79 -8.75
CA ASN A 134 -15.88 -17.59 -9.37
C ASN A 134 -15.76 -16.79 -10.69
N GLY A 135 -15.00 -15.69 -10.68
CA GLY A 135 -14.81 -14.84 -11.87
C GLY A 135 -14.00 -15.48 -13.00
N THR A 136 -13.20 -16.50 -12.68
CA THR A 136 -12.33 -17.20 -13.64
C THR A 136 -12.80 -18.61 -13.95
N ASN A 137 -14.02 -18.99 -13.54
CA ASN A 137 -14.55 -20.35 -13.68
C ASN A 137 -13.60 -21.43 -13.14
N GLY A 138 -12.86 -21.13 -12.08
CA GLY A 138 -11.88 -22.02 -11.44
C GLY A 138 -10.56 -22.19 -12.20
N GLU A 139 -10.30 -21.43 -13.26
CA GLU A 139 -9.03 -21.45 -13.98
C GLU A 139 -7.87 -20.99 -13.08
N VAL A 140 -8.10 -19.95 -12.28
CA VAL A 140 -7.11 -19.47 -11.32
C VAL A 140 -7.21 -20.28 -10.04
N LYS A 141 -6.15 -21.05 -9.78
CA LYS A 141 -5.99 -21.81 -8.54
C LYS A 141 -5.29 -20.95 -7.50
N CYS A 142 -6.06 -20.44 -6.56
CA CYS A 142 -5.49 -19.91 -5.33
C CYS A 142 -4.86 -21.02 -4.50
N ILE A 143 -3.61 -20.83 -4.10
CA ILE A 143 -2.93 -21.69 -3.14
C ILE A 143 -3.11 -21.01 -1.78
N GLY A 144 -4.27 -21.25 -1.17
CA GLY A 144 -4.64 -20.70 0.14
C GLY A 144 -3.89 -21.40 1.28
N TRP A 145 -3.63 -20.65 2.33
CA TRP A 145 -3.19 -21.14 3.64
C TRP A 145 -4.35 -21.74 4.42
#